data_AF-A0A2E0H854-F1
#
_entry.id   AF-A0A2E0H854-F1
#
_cell.length_a   1.000
_cell.length_b   1.000
_cell.length_c   1.000
_cell.angle_alpha   90.00
_cell.angle_beta   90.00
_cell.angle_gamma   90.00
#
_symmetry.space_group_name_H-M   'P 1'
#
loop_
_entity.id
_entity.type
_entity.pdbx_description
1 polymer ?
#
loop_
_entity_poly.entity_id
_entity_poly.type
_entity_poly.pdbx_seq_one_letter_code
_entity_poly.pdbx_strand_id
1 'polypeptide(L)'
;MEKTNSTDRAALEILSQVMDEKLGSSNLVAREVSRAFNSGKSADLSRAGLLFESLPRWQKIEVYEDATYRAHEAIGSQEISSARRWPISDRENANESKNRSLQKPLPQFLIE
;
A
#
# COMPACT_ATOMS: atom_id res chain seq x y z
N MET A 1 -4.34 -19.41 14.67
CA MET A 1 -4.99 -19.17 13.36
C MET A 1 -5.13 -17.67 13.24
N GLU A 2 -4.17 -17.03 12.58
CA GLU A 2 -4.10 -15.57 12.47
C GLU A 2 -5.23 -15.14 11.51
N LYS A 3 -6.31 -14.57 12.05
CA LYS A 3 -7.38 -14.00 11.24
C LYS A 3 -6.79 -12.74 10.59
N THR A 4 -6.59 -12.76 9.29
CA THR A 4 -6.41 -11.52 8.52
C THR A 4 -7.58 -10.60 8.87
N ASN A 5 -7.29 -9.40 9.38
CA ASN A 5 -8.34 -8.46 9.74
C ASN A 5 -9.17 -8.16 8.49
N SER A 6 -10.46 -7.85 8.64
CA SER A 6 -11.33 -7.55 7.49
C SER A 6 -10.76 -6.43 6.61
N THR A 7 -10.09 -5.46 7.23
CA THR A 7 -9.37 -4.37 6.56
C THR A 7 -8.19 -4.87 5.73
N ASP A 8 -7.37 -5.80 6.26
CA ASP A 8 -6.21 -6.34 5.54
C ASP A 8 -6.67 -7.17 4.34
N ARG A 9 -7.81 -7.86 4.47
CA ARG A 9 -8.41 -8.61 3.38
C ARG A 9 -8.96 -7.69 2.28
N ALA A 10 -9.62 -6.59 2.63
CA ALA A 10 -10.13 -5.61 1.66
C ALA A 10 -8.99 -4.91 0.90
N ALA A 11 -7.91 -4.53 1.60
CA ALA A 11 -6.73 -3.95 0.97
C ALA A 11 -6.08 -4.93 -0.02
N LEU A 12 -6.00 -6.21 0.35
CA LEU A 12 -5.45 -7.26 -0.51
C LEU A 12 -6.34 -7.57 -1.71
N GLU A 13 -7.66 -7.45 -1.57
CA GLU A 13 -8.62 -7.54 -2.67
C GLU A 13 -8.38 -6.45 -3.71
N ILE A 14 -8.34 -5.19 -3.28
CA ILE A 14 -8.06 -4.04 -4.16
C ILE A 14 -6.70 -4.21 -4.84
N LEU A 15 -5.67 -4.61 -4.08
CA LEU A 15 -4.35 -4.85 -4.64
C LEU A 15 -4.38 -5.95 -5.71
N SER A 16 -5.12 -7.05 -5.48
CA SER A 16 -5.23 -8.14 -6.46
C SER A 16 -5.90 -7.69 -7.77
N GLN A 17 -6.91 -6.83 -7.69
CA GLN A 17 -7.60 -6.28 -8.86
C GLN A 17 -6.68 -5.35 -9.65
N VAL A 18 -6.03 -4.40 -8.97
CA VAL A 18 -5.10 -3.46 -9.62
C VAL A 18 -3.93 -4.18 -10.26
N MET A 19 -3.40 -5.20 -9.60
CA MET A 19 -2.31 -6.02 -10.15
C MET A 19 -2.71 -6.74 -11.42
N ASP A 20 -3.89 -7.34 -11.44
CA ASP A 20 -4.42 -8.01 -12.63
C ASP A 20 -4.61 -7.03 -13.79
N GLU A 21 -5.11 -5.83 -13.51
CA GLU A 21 -5.32 -4.80 -14.54
C GLU A 21 -4.02 -4.19 -15.07
N LYS A 22 -3.03 -3.92 -14.21
CA LYS A 22 -1.78 -3.25 -14.60
C LYS A 22 -0.77 -4.21 -15.20
N LEU A 23 -0.65 -5.42 -14.65
CA LEU A 23 0.37 -6.38 -15.04
C LEU A 23 -0.17 -7.51 -15.92
N GLY A 24 -1.49 -7.74 -15.88
CA GLY A 24 -2.16 -8.82 -16.59
C GLY A 24 -2.18 -10.13 -15.80
N SER A 25 -3.21 -10.94 -16.03
CA SER A 25 -3.43 -12.25 -15.40
C SER A 25 -2.35 -13.30 -15.71
N SER A 26 -1.54 -13.07 -16.74
CA SER A 26 -0.38 -13.91 -17.08
C SER A 26 0.87 -13.58 -16.27
N ASN A 27 0.91 -12.41 -15.59
CA ASN A 27 2.03 -12.00 -14.77
C ASN A 27 2.12 -12.82 -13.48
N LEU A 28 3.31 -13.33 -13.17
CA LEU A 28 3.55 -14.15 -11.98
C LEU A 28 3.17 -13.42 -10.68
N VAL A 29 3.54 -12.14 -10.56
CA VAL A 29 3.27 -11.34 -9.36
C VAL A 29 1.77 -11.15 -9.15
N ALA A 30 1.04 -10.80 -10.22
CA ALA A 30 -0.41 -10.66 -10.16
C ALA A 30 -1.11 -11.97 -9.74
N ARG A 31 -0.67 -13.11 -10.28
CA ARG A 31 -1.20 -14.44 -9.92
C ARG A 31 -0.93 -14.81 -8.47
N GLU A 32 0.26 -14.51 -7.95
CA GLU A 32 0.61 -14.85 -6.57
C GLU A 32 -0.09 -13.92 -5.57
N VAL A 33 -0.27 -12.63 -5.89
CA VAL A 33 -1.10 -11.71 -5.10
C VAL A 33 -2.56 -12.19 -5.08
N SER A 34 -3.11 -12.58 -6.23
CA SER A 34 -4.47 -13.14 -6.32
C SER A 34 -4.59 -14.47 -5.57
N ARG A 35 -3.57 -15.33 -5.61
CA ARG A 35 -3.52 -16.56 -4.78
C ARG A 35 -3.52 -16.22 -3.30
N ALA A 36 -2.70 -15.26 -2.87
CA ALA A 36 -2.63 -14.85 -1.47
C ALA A 36 -3.96 -14.27 -0.97
N PHE A 37 -4.65 -13.50 -1.81
CA PHE A 37 -6.02 -13.05 -1.55
C PHE A 37 -6.98 -14.24 -1.39
N ASN A 38 -7.00 -15.17 -2.33
CA ASN A 38 -7.94 -16.29 -2.27
C ASN A 38 -7.65 -17.26 -1.11
N SER A 39 -6.39 -17.52 -0.80
CA SER A 39 -6.01 -18.50 0.22
C SER A 39 -6.01 -17.95 1.64
N GLY A 40 -5.68 -16.67 1.82
CA GLY A 40 -5.50 -16.04 3.13
C GLY A 40 -4.35 -16.64 3.97
N LYS A 41 -3.51 -17.50 3.39
CA LYS A 41 -2.42 -18.18 4.11
C LYS A 41 -1.22 -17.23 4.24
N SER A 42 -0.62 -17.18 5.43
CA SER A 42 0.58 -16.37 5.68
C SER A 42 1.74 -16.67 4.73
N ALA A 43 1.96 -17.95 4.39
CA ALA A 43 3.00 -18.34 3.45
C ALA A 43 2.78 -17.77 2.03
N ASP A 44 1.53 -17.69 1.57
CA ASP A 44 1.20 -17.12 0.26
C ASP A 44 1.31 -15.59 0.29
N LEU A 45 0.93 -14.95 1.40
CA LEU A 45 1.13 -13.51 1.62
C LEU A 45 2.61 -13.13 1.60
N SER A 46 3.46 -13.87 2.31
CA SER A 46 4.91 -13.64 2.33
C SER A 46 5.51 -13.81 0.94
N ARG A 47 5.11 -14.84 0.19
CA ARG A 47 5.58 -15.05 -1.18
C ARG A 47 5.16 -13.91 -2.10
N ALA A 48 3.89 -13.50 -2.05
CA ALA A 48 3.37 -12.39 -2.85
C ALA A 48 4.12 -11.08 -2.54
N GLY A 49 4.40 -10.80 -1.27
CA GLY A 49 5.19 -9.62 -0.87
C GLY A 49 6.61 -9.63 -1.43
N LEU A 50 7.32 -10.77 -1.37
CA LEU A 50 8.66 -10.88 -1.95
C LEU A 50 8.67 -10.68 -3.46
N LEU A 51 7.68 -11.24 -4.16
CA LEU A 51 7.53 -11.07 -5.60
C LEU A 51 7.15 -9.64 -5.97
N PHE A 52 6.30 -9.00 -5.17
CA PHE A 52 5.97 -7.59 -5.36
C PHE A 52 7.22 -6.70 -5.27
N GLU A 53 8.08 -6.94 -4.28
CA GLU A 53 9.31 -6.16 -4.12
C GLU A 53 10.28 -6.28 -5.30
N SER A 54 10.23 -7.41 -6.03
CA SER A 54 11.04 -7.63 -7.23
C SER A 54 10.60 -6.81 -8.44
N LEU A 55 9.43 -6.17 -8.41
CA LEU A 55 8.97 -5.31 -9.49
C LEU A 55 9.83 -4.03 -9.59
N PRO A 56 10.08 -3.55 -10.82
CA PRO A 56 10.60 -2.21 -11.07
C PRO A 56 9.87 -1.13 -10.26
N ARG A 57 10.62 -0.14 -9.76
CA ARG A 57 10.08 0.93 -8.90
C ARG A 57 8.89 1.65 -9.54
N TRP A 58 8.94 1.93 -10.84
CA TRP A 58 7.85 2.60 -11.54
C TRP A 58 6.56 1.79 -11.54
N GLN A 59 6.63 0.45 -11.69
CA GLN A 59 5.46 -0.43 -11.60
C GLN A 59 4.88 -0.48 -10.19
N LYS A 60 5.75 -0.50 -9.17
CA LYS A 60 5.31 -0.43 -7.78
C LYS A 60 4.56 0.87 -7.49
N ILE A 61 5.05 2.00 -8.01
CA ILE A 61 4.38 3.30 -7.88
C ILE A 61 3.03 3.31 -8.58
N GLU A 62 2.94 2.87 -9.84
CA GLU A 62 1.68 2.83 -10.59
C GLU A 62 0.61 1.97 -9.90
N VAL A 63 1.00 0.79 -9.41
CA VAL A 63 0.08 -0.08 -8.66
C VAL A 63 -0.33 0.56 -7.34
N TYR A 64 0.61 1.19 -6.63
CA TYR A 64 0.32 1.83 -5.35
C TYR A 64 -0.63 3.02 -5.51
N GLU A 65 -0.44 3.87 -6.51
CA GLU A 65 -1.30 5.03 -6.77
C GLU A 65 -2.73 4.59 -7.09
N ASP A 66 -2.91 3.60 -7.98
CA ASP A 66 -4.25 3.12 -8.37
C ASP A 66 -4.93 2.34 -7.22
N ALA A 67 -4.18 1.50 -6.49
CA ALA A 67 -4.71 0.82 -5.31
C ALA A 67 -5.11 1.81 -4.21
N THR A 68 -4.33 2.87 -4.01
CA THR A 68 -4.66 3.93 -3.06
C THR A 68 -5.89 4.70 -3.51
N TYR A 69 -5.99 5.06 -4.79
CA TYR A 69 -7.18 5.70 -5.36
C TYR A 69 -8.44 4.85 -5.15
N ARG A 70 -8.40 3.55 -5.47
CA ARG A 70 -9.53 2.64 -5.29
C ARG A 70 -9.86 2.38 -3.83
N ALA A 71 -8.85 2.30 -2.97
CA ALA A 71 -9.07 2.25 -1.54
C ALA A 71 -9.82 3.49 -1.09
N HIS A 72 -9.40 4.69 -1.52
CA HIS A 72 -10.09 5.95 -1.22
C HIS A 72 -11.51 6.02 -1.79
N GLU A 73 -11.78 5.50 -2.98
CA GLU A 73 -13.14 5.44 -3.55
C GLU A 73 -14.03 4.45 -2.79
N ALA A 74 -13.51 3.26 -2.45
CA ALA A 74 -14.20 2.26 -1.64
C ALA A 74 -14.44 2.74 -0.19
N ILE A 75 -13.65 3.70 0.26
CA ILE A 75 -13.72 4.40 1.53
C ILE A 75 -14.63 5.62 1.46
N GLY A 76 -14.65 6.33 0.33
CA GLY A 76 -15.43 7.54 0.10
C GLY A 76 -16.92 7.25 0.11
N SER A 77 -17.31 5.99 -0.14
CA SER A 77 -18.64 5.47 0.11
C SER A 77 -18.94 5.18 1.59
N GLN A 78 -17.94 5.25 2.50
CA GLN A 78 -18.06 4.80 3.88
C GLN A 78 -17.24 5.57 4.96
N GLU A 79 -16.82 6.82 4.73
CA GLU A 79 -16.05 7.67 5.68
C GLU A 79 -14.65 7.14 6.05
N ILE A 80 -13.52 7.57 5.45
CA ILE A 80 -12.20 7.36 6.13
C ILE A 80 -11.33 8.61 6.23
N SER A 81 -11.35 9.08 7.46
CA SER A 81 -10.28 9.72 8.21
C SER A 81 -8.92 8.99 8.10
N SER A 82 -8.04 9.54 7.27
CA SER A 82 -6.63 9.93 7.55
C SER A 82 -5.60 9.01 8.23
N ALA A 83 -5.87 7.77 8.66
CA ALA A 83 -5.01 7.13 9.66
C ALA A 83 -3.85 6.20 9.21
N ARG A 84 -3.72 5.74 7.95
CA ARG A 84 -2.68 4.73 7.61
C ARG A 84 -2.01 4.94 6.26
N ARG A 85 -1.13 5.93 6.19
CA ARG A 85 -0.08 5.99 5.17
C ARG A 85 1.09 5.13 5.66
N TRP A 86 1.45 4.09 4.91
CA TRP A 86 2.70 3.36 5.14
C TRP A 86 3.87 4.30 4.81
N PRO A 87 4.95 4.33 5.62
CA PRO A 87 6.08 5.21 5.35
C PRO A 87 6.85 4.66 4.15
N ILE A 88 6.62 5.26 2.98
CA ILE A 88 7.53 5.13 1.84
C ILE A 88 8.77 5.93 2.24
N SER A 89 9.84 5.22 2.55
CA SER A 89 11.12 5.83 2.90
C SER A 89 11.76 6.38 1.63
N ASP A 90 11.54 7.67 1.34
CA ASP A 90 12.32 8.42 0.36
C ASP A 90 12.81 9.73 0.98
N ARG A 91 14.07 9.69 1.39
CA ARG A 91 14.92 10.87 1.64
C ARG A 91 15.24 11.47 0.26
N GLU A 92 15.32 12.80 0.20
CA GLU A 92 15.79 13.64 -0.93
C GLU A 92 14.75 14.10 -1.97
N ASN A 93 14.00 15.14 -1.61
CA ASN A 93 14.03 16.45 -2.31
C ASN A 93 13.02 17.39 -1.63
N ALA A 94 13.42 17.90 -0.46
CA ALA A 94 12.73 18.98 0.21
C ALA A 94 13.43 20.28 -0.16
N ASN A 95 12.99 20.91 -1.25
CA ASN A 95 13.11 22.34 -1.54
C ASN A 95 11.93 22.57 -2.50
N GLU A 96 10.94 23.42 -2.23
CA GLU A 96 11.11 24.80 -1.85
C GLU A 96 9.71 25.38 -1.54
N SER A 97 9.59 26.12 -0.44
CA SER A 97 8.72 27.30 -0.33
C SER A 97 7.23 27.24 0.04
N LYS A 98 6.63 26.14 0.55
CA LYS A 98 5.18 26.23 0.89
C LYS A 98 4.64 25.92 2.27
N ASN A 99 5.42 25.52 3.27
CA ASN A 99 4.82 25.30 4.60
C ASN A 99 5.66 25.86 5.75
N ARG A 100 5.98 27.16 5.65
CA ARG A 100 6.43 28.01 6.76
C ARG A 100 5.36 28.18 7.87
N SER A 101 4.23 27.47 7.78
CA SER A 101 2.99 27.75 8.52
C SER A 101 2.63 26.71 9.58
N LEU A 102 3.41 25.64 9.77
CA LEU A 102 3.03 24.52 10.65
C LEU A 102 4.10 24.17 11.69
N GLN A 103 4.87 25.15 12.16
CA GLN A 103 5.77 24.97 13.29
C GLN A 103 4.96 24.95 14.61
N LYS A 104 4.48 23.77 15.00
CA LYS A 104 4.40 23.43 16.42
C LYS A 104 5.66 22.65 16.78
N PRO A 105 6.32 22.96 17.91
CA PRO A 105 7.53 22.25 18.31
C PRO A 105 7.22 20.78 18.57
N LEU A 106 8.15 19.91 18.14
CA LEU A 106 8.07 18.46 18.34
C LEU A 106 8.16 18.12 19.84
N PRO A 107 7.44 17.09 20.30
CA PRO A 107 7.46 16.67 21.70
C PRO A 107 8.85 16.19 22.14
N GLN A 108 9.20 16.52 23.40
CA GLN A 108 10.55 16.46 24.00
C GLN A 108 11.22 15.07 23.95
N PHE A 109 10.48 13.98 23.80
CA PHE A 109 11.06 12.62 23.80
C PHE A 109 11.90 12.29 22.55
N LEU A 110 12.00 13.22 21.59
CA LEU A 110 12.84 13.11 20.40
C LEU A 110 14.14 13.93 20.47
N ILE A 111 14.50 14.49 21.63
CA ILE A 111 15.69 15.38 21.79
C ILE A 111 16.74 14.83 22.77
N GLU A 112 16.68 13.56 23.19
CA GLU A 112 17.77 12.92 23.96
C GLU A 112 18.30 11.65 23.28
#